data_AF-A0A1B5L339-F1
#
_entry.id   AF-A0A1B5L339-F1
#
_cell.length_a   1.000
_cell.length_b   1.000
_cell.length_c   1.000
_cell.angle_alpha   90.00
_cell.angle_beta   90.00
_cell.angle_gamma   90.00
#
_symmetry.space_group_name_H-M   'P 1'
#
loop_
_entity.id
_entity.type
_entity.pdbx_description
1 polymer ?
#
loop_
_entity_poly.entity_id
_entity_poly.type
_entity_poly.pdbx_seq_one_letter_code
_entity_poly.pdbx_strand_id
1 'polypeptide(L)'
;MACFSSGDDNATGRRGYKTRLPSAKVCWIGFNGLCKRALLGRPRLHSHKMKSLFSLLALLGSALALRNVYPPEGALVVGQGGHATIQDAVDALDRSTKQEQSIFIYAGTYYGQVSVEHLRGPLTIYGYTEDTTTYEANQVTIVASHSQEDRASNDLTATLRVETSNFKLYNVNVVNSHGKGSQALALSANKGVRLLSLPFPRPFFIFFVENAAPSCPLVETLTEANTAQKQGYYGCSFKGFQDTLLSNEGSQLFAACYIEGATDFVFGRKPKVWFERCVIGVLPTSVGYITASGRSSDSSSYFVFNRASIVAAPWTQVSPRSYYLGRPWGAYARVAFQNTYMSDVVNAAGWHVWNDGDARTEHVVFGEWRNSGPGSYGRRKFETPLGGPLRIGDILDSDYASKKYVDTSYLWDT
;
A
#
# COMPACT_ATOMS: atom_id res chain seq x y z
N MET A 1 -53.57 0.68 44.08
CA MET A 1 -54.01 0.44 45.47
C MET A 1 -52.83 0.82 46.37
N ALA A 2 -52.80 1.92 47.11
CA ALA A 2 -53.61 3.16 47.20
C ALA A 2 -52.59 4.32 47.43
N CYS A 3 -52.71 5.54 46.89
CA CYS A 3 -53.62 6.65 47.24
C CYS A 3 -53.55 7.06 48.74
N PHE A 4 -53.48 8.34 49.14
CA PHE A 4 -54.15 9.53 48.58
C PHE A 4 -53.47 10.88 48.90
N SER A 5 -53.94 11.93 48.18
CA SER A 5 -53.93 13.38 48.51
C SER A 5 -52.61 14.14 48.33
N SER A 6 -52.57 15.46 48.00
CA SER A 6 -53.53 16.42 47.36
C SER A 6 -52.77 17.75 47.10
N GLY A 7 -53.20 18.71 46.27
CA GLY A 7 -54.42 18.84 45.44
C GLY A 7 -54.22 19.90 44.34
N ASP A 8 -55.28 20.17 43.57
CA ASP A 8 -55.26 20.97 42.34
C ASP A 8 -55.06 22.49 42.53
N ASP A 9 -54.62 23.20 41.49
CA ASP A 9 -55.52 24.19 40.90
C ASP A 9 -55.28 24.56 39.42
N ASN A 10 -56.40 24.83 38.76
CA ASN A 10 -56.63 24.86 37.31
C ASN A 10 -56.09 26.10 36.55
N ALA A 11 -55.63 25.84 35.31
CA ALA A 11 -56.01 26.55 34.06
C ALA A 11 -55.75 28.09 33.92
N THR A 12 -55.68 28.70 32.73
CA THR A 12 -56.07 28.32 31.37
C THR A 12 -55.05 28.86 30.35
N GLY A 13 -54.91 28.21 29.19
CA GLY A 13 -54.22 28.78 28.02
C GLY A 13 -55.16 28.92 26.83
N ARG A 14 -55.23 30.10 26.20
CA ARG A 14 -55.86 30.29 24.88
C ARG A 14 -55.08 31.26 23.96
N ARG A 15 -55.13 30.91 22.68
CA ARG A 15 -54.32 31.39 21.52
C ARG A 15 -54.80 32.75 20.99
N GLY A 16 -53.95 33.51 20.29
CA GLY A 16 -54.46 34.45 19.26
C GLY A 16 -53.58 35.58 18.68
N TYR A 17 -52.78 35.28 17.64
CA TYR A 17 -52.65 36.02 16.35
C TYR A 17 -52.31 37.54 16.18
N LYS A 18 -51.48 37.81 15.13
CA LYS A 18 -51.36 39.04 14.26
C LYS A 18 -50.68 40.31 14.88
N THR A 19 -50.00 41.26 14.18
CA THR A 19 -49.55 41.45 12.76
C THR A 19 -48.55 42.64 12.58
N ARG A 20 -47.74 42.59 11.49
CA ARG A 20 -47.23 43.70 10.60
C ARG A 20 -46.11 44.72 10.98
N LEU A 21 -45.15 44.78 10.05
CA LEU A 21 -44.21 45.83 9.52
C LEU A 21 -44.85 47.23 9.19
N PRO A 22 -44.17 48.26 8.58
CA PRO A 22 -42.73 48.54 8.24
C PRO A 22 -42.22 50.04 8.48
N SER A 23 -41.05 50.42 7.91
CA SER A 23 -40.64 51.80 7.41
C SER A 23 -39.80 52.71 8.37
N ALA A 24 -38.90 53.66 7.95
CA ALA A 24 -38.16 53.95 6.70
C ALA A 24 -37.07 55.09 6.85
N LYS A 25 -35.95 54.98 6.09
CA LYS A 25 -35.25 55.95 5.17
C LYS A 25 -34.58 57.32 5.55
N VAL A 26 -33.41 57.57 4.89
CA VAL A 26 -32.90 58.84 4.20
C VAL A 26 -32.24 59.94 5.10
N CYS A 27 -31.29 60.85 4.73
CA CYS A 27 -30.57 61.35 3.50
C CYS A 27 -29.08 61.72 3.86
N TRP A 28 -28.01 61.54 3.03
CA TRP A 28 -27.40 62.44 2.01
C TRP A 28 -27.25 63.96 2.27
N ILE A 29 -26.00 64.48 2.15
CA ILE A 29 -25.62 65.87 1.75
C ILE A 29 -24.27 65.83 0.99
N GLY A 30 -24.07 66.68 -0.03
CA GLY A 30 -22.77 67.03 -0.63
C GLY A 30 -22.81 68.42 -1.31
N PHE A 31 -21.67 69.07 -1.56
CA PHE A 31 -21.59 70.38 -2.25
C PHE A 31 -20.25 70.62 -3.00
N ASN A 32 -20.22 71.63 -3.89
CA ASN A 32 -19.29 71.81 -5.02
C ASN A 32 -18.12 72.83 -4.82
N GLY A 33 -17.09 72.78 -5.70
CA GLY A 33 -16.61 74.00 -6.39
C GLY A 33 -15.10 74.31 -6.58
N LEU A 34 -14.63 74.37 -7.85
CA LEU A 34 -13.63 75.29 -8.49
C LEU A 34 -12.24 75.57 -7.83
N CYS A 35 -11.06 75.65 -8.50
CA CYS A 35 -10.71 76.44 -9.70
C CYS A 35 -9.23 76.28 -10.21
N LYS A 36 -9.04 76.29 -11.55
CA LYS A 36 -7.92 76.77 -12.43
C LYS A 36 -6.39 76.72 -12.10
N ARG A 37 -5.65 76.29 -13.15
CA ARG A 37 -4.29 76.70 -13.65
C ARG A 37 -3.06 76.41 -12.75
N ALA A 38 -1.83 76.20 -13.23
CA ALA A 38 -1.16 75.82 -14.50
C ALA A 38 0.32 76.26 -14.36
N LEU A 39 1.32 75.42 -14.70
CA LEU A 39 2.54 75.78 -15.47
C LEU A 39 3.57 74.63 -15.52
N LEU A 40 4.50 74.74 -16.48
CA LEU A 40 5.48 73.72 -16.89
C LEU A 40 6.75 73.70 -16.01
N GLY A 41 7.35 72.52 -15.86
CA GLY A 41 8.66 72.37 -15.19
C GLY A 41 9.26 70.96 -15.28
N ARG A 42 10.05 70.70 -16.33
CA ARG A 42 11.12 69.68 -16.36
C ARG A 42 12.44 70.42 -16.67
N PRO A 43 13.65 69.85 -16.44
CA PRO A 43 13.99 68.57 -15.82
C PRO A 43 15.02 68.70 -14.66
N ARG A 44 15.37 67.58 -14.02
CA ARG A 44 16.77 67.15 -13.75
C ARG A 44 16.79 65.77 -13.08
N LEU A 45 17.51 64.81 -13.67
CA LEU A 45 17.95 63.62 -12.95
C LEU A 45 18.95 64.07 -11.88
N HIS A 46 18.80 63.59 -10.65
CA HIS A 46 19.93 63.43 -9.72
C HIS A 46 19.85 62.05 -9.08
N SER A 47 20.96 61.31 -9.21
CA SER A 47 21.14 59.98 -8.64
C SER A 47 21.24 60.06 -7.13
N HIS A 48 20.35 59.38 -6.41
CA HIS A 48 20.60 58.98 -5.04
C HIS A 48 20.34 57.49 -4.87
N LYS A 49 21.36 56.81 -4.33
CA LYS A 49 21.41 55.37 -4.07
C LYS A 49 20.32 54.96 -3.08
N MET A 50 19.14 54.59 -3.57
CA MET A 50 18.17 53.87 -2.77
C MET A 50 18.66 52.43 -2.64
N LYS A 51 19.22 52.09 -1.47
CA LYS A 51 19.55 50.71 -1.10
C LYS A 51 18.24 49.94 -0.92
N SER A 52 17.62 49.55 -2.04
CA SER A 52 16.44 48.71 -2.03
C SER A 52 16.84 47.35 -1.49
N LEU A 53 16.34 47.03 -0.29
CA LEU A 53 16.44 45.71 0.31
C LEU A 53 15.56 44.78 -0.55
N PHE A 54 16.14 44.20 -1.60
CA PHE A 54 15.45 43.17 -2.38
C PHE A 54 15.19 42.00 -1.45
N SER A 55 13.92 41.81 -1.10
CA SER A 55 13.45 40.76 -0.22
C SER A 55 13.85 39.40 -0.81
N LEU A 56 14.83 38.74 -0.17
CA LEU A 56 15.32 37.43 -0.57
C LEU A 56 14.34 36.34 -0.10
N LEU A 57 13.09 36.43 -0.56
CA LEU A 57 11.97 35.66 0.00
C LEU A 57 11.03 35.12 -1.09
N ALA A 58 11.58 34.46 -2.10
CA ALA A 58 10.83 33.59 -3.02
C ALA A 58 11.76 32.67 -3.83
N LEU A 59 12.48 31.75 -3.16
CA LEU A 59 13.02 30.54 -3.80
C LEU A 59 13.39 29.43 -2.79
N LEU A 60 12.59 29.30 -1.72
CA LEU A 60 12.30 27.97 -1.17
C LEU A 60 11.23 27.32 -2.07
N GLY A 61 11.60 27.11 -3.34
CA GLY A 61 10.92 26.11 -4.15
C GLY A 61 11.08 24.79 -3.43
N SER A 62 9.97 24.07 -3.26
CA SER A 62 9.93 22.83 -2.49
C SER A 62 11.09 21.92 -2.90
N ALA A 63 11.98 21.59 -1.96
CA ALA A 63 12.91 20.48 -2.11
C ALA A 63 12.13 19.15 -2.00
N LEU A 64 11.17 18.97 -2.91
CA LEU A 64 10.52 17.71 -3.24
C LEU A 64 11.56 16.84 -3.93
N ALA A 65 12.46 16.31 -3.09
CA ALA A 65 12.99 14.96 -3.18
C ALA A 65 13.21 14.40 -4.60
N LEU A 66 14.20 14.92 -5.32
CA LEU A 66 14.96 14.15 -6.31
C LEU A 66 15.72 13.03 -5.56
N ARG A 67 15.00 12.02 -5.04
CA ARG A 67 15.56 11.01 -4.12
C ARG A 67 16.07 9.75 -4.80
N ASN A 68 15.51 9.37 -5.96
CA ASN A 68 15.91 8.17 -6.68
C ASN A 68 16.44 8.45 -8.11
N VAL A 69 17.09 9.60 -8.33
CA VAL A 69 17.78 9.90 -9.61
C VAL A 69 19.28 9.60 -9.59
N TYR A 70 19.86 9.38 -8.40
CA TYR A 70 21.26 9.02 -8.20
C TYR A 70 21.39 7.90 -7.14
N PRO A 71 22.41 7.04 -7.24
CA PRO A 71 22.68 6.04 -6.21
C PRO A 71 23.02 6.69 -4.86
N PRO A 72 22.46 6.21 -3.74
CA PRO A 72 22.93 6.56 -2.40
C PRO A 72 24.40 6.18 -2.19
N GLU A 73 25.06 6.86 -1.25
CA GLU A 73 26.44 6.53 -0.88
C GLU A 73 26.55 5.07 -0.41
N GLY A 74 27.50 4.32 -0.98
CA GLY A 74 27.70 2.89 -0.68
C GLY A 74 26.70 1.93 -1.31
N ALA A 75 25.76 2.40 -2.14
CA ALA A 75 24.85 1.51 -2.87
C ALA A 75 25.57 0.69 -3.95
N LEU A 76 25.23 -0.60 -4.06
CA LEU A 76 25.57 -1.39 -5.25
C LEU A 76 24.75 -0.87 -6.43
N VAL A 77 25.38 -0.67 -7.58
CA VAL A 77 24.74 -0.05 -8.75
C VAL A 77 24.44 -1.11 -9.81
N VAL A 78 23.24 -1.09 -10.38
CA VAL A 78 22.84 -1.91 -11.53
C VAL A 78 22.63 -1.00 -12.75
N GLY A 79 23.25 -1.36 -13.88
CA GLY A 79 23.30 -0.52 -15.08
C GLY A 79 24.38 0.57 -15.01
N GLN A 80 24.53 1.35 -16.09
CA GLN A 80 25.48 2.49 -16.19
C GLN A 80 26.93 2.17 -15.75
N GLY A 81 27.44 0.97 -16.06
CA GLY A 81 28.79 0.54 -15.69
C GLY A 81 28.91 -0.15 -14.32
N GLY A 82 27.80 -0.31 -13.58
CA GLY A 82 27.70 -1.21 -12.43
C GLY A 82 27.46 -2.67 -12.83
N HIS A 83 26.77 -3.42 -11.96
CA HIS A 83 26.32 -4.79 -12.22
C HIS A 83 25.44 -4.89 -13.47
N ALA A 84 25.60 -5.97 -14.24
CA ALA A 84 24.86 -6.19 -15.47
C ALA A 84 23.40 -6.61 -15.21
N THR A 85 23.18 -7.48 -14.22
CA THR A 85 21.84 -7.87 -13.77
C THR A 85 21.58 -7.45 -12.33
N ILE A 86 20.30 -7.44 -11.94
CA ILE A 86 19.90 -7.18 -10.56
C ILE A 86 20.31 -8.34 -9.64
N GLN A 87 20.31 -9.58 -10.15
CA GLN A 87 20.74 -10.75 -9.37
C GLN A 87 22.24 -10.67 -9.04
N ASP A 88 23.10 -10.23 -9.97
CA ASP A 88 24.54 -10.04 -9.69
C ASP A 88 24.78 -9.07 -8.53
N ALA A 89 23.96 -8.01 -8.40
CA ALA A 89 24.05 -7.07 -7.30
C ALA A 89 23.49 -7.64 -5.99
N VAL A 90 22.45 -8.48 -6.04
CA VAL A 90 21.92 -9.21 -4.87
C VAL A 90 22.93 -10.25 -4.36
N ASP A 91 23.61 -10.96 -5.27
CA ASP A 91 24.61 -11.96 -4.93
C ASP A 91 25.91 -11.35 -4.36
N ALA A 92 26.19 -10.08 -4.68
CA ALA A 92 27.30 -9.31 -4.14
C ALA A 92 27.05 -8.69 -2.75
N LEU A 93 25.85 -8.82 -2.18
CA LEU A 93 25.55 -8.34 -0.83
C LEU A 93 26.30 -9.13 0.26
N ASP A 94 26.80 -8.42 1.27
CA ASP A 94 27.36 -9.06 2.46
C ASP A 94 26.24 -9.70 3.29
N ARG A 95 26.21 -11.03 3.31
CA ARG A 95 25.24 -11.82 4.08
C ARG A 95 25.55 -11.89 5.57
N SER A 96 26.72 -11.43 6.01
CA SER A 96 27.22 -11.51 7.39
C SER A 96 26.95 -10.26 8.24
N THR A 97 26.91 -9.08 7.60
CA THR A 97 26.70 -7.79 8.27
C THR A 97 25.27 -7.61 8.81
N LYS A 98 25.14 -6.89 9.93
CA LYS A 98 23.86 -6.40 10.47
C LYS A 98 23.55 -4.95 10.03
N GLN A 99 24.43 -4.30 9.26
CA GLN A 99 24.24 -2.94 8.75
C GLN A 99 23.24 -2.93 7.58
N GLU A 100 22.63 -1.77 7.33
CA GLU A 100 21.77 -1.57 6.16
C GLU A 100 22.62 -1.54 4.88
N GLN A 101 22.19 -2.30 3.87
CA GLN A 101 22.76 -2.32 2.54
C GLN A 101 21.76 -1.73 1.54
N SER A 102 22.25 -1.23 0.40
CA SER A 102 21.37 -0.73 -0.65
C SER A 102 21.81 -1.12 -2.05
N ILE A 103 20.83 -1.26 -2.93
CA ILE A 103 21.01 -1.43 -4.37
C ILE A 103 20.28 -0.28 -5.06
N PHE A 104 20.93 0.36 -6.03
CA PHE A 104 20.32 1.35 -6.92
C PHE A 104 20.30 0.83 -8.35
N ILE A 105 19.13 0.87 -8.99
CA ILE A 105 18.92 0.34 -10.33
C ILE A 105 18.61 1.51 -11.27
N TYR A 106 19.46 1.73 -12.28
CA TYR A 106 19.19 2.72 -13.32
C TYR A 106 18.03 2.29 -14.24
N ALA A 107 17.39 3.27 -14.88
CA ALA A 107 16.30 3.07 -15.83
C ALA A 107 16.61 1.97 -16.87
N GLY A 108 15.65 1.07 -17.07
CA GLY A 108 15.83 -0.08 -17.96
C GLY A 108 14.86 -1.24 -17.68
N THR A 109 14.85 -2.20 -18.60
CA THR A 109 14.13 -3.48 -18.44
C THR A 109 15.13 -4.60 -18.22
N TYR A 110 14.99 -5.29 -17.10
CA TYR A 110 15.88 -6.34 -16.63
C TYR A 110 15.14 -7.68 -16.69
N TYR A 111 15.63 -8.59 -17.52
CA TYR A 111 15.02 -9.89 -17.76
C TYR A 111 15.58 -10.94 -16.79
N GLY A 112 14.69 -11.74 -16.21
CA GLY A 112 15.03 -12.83 -15.29
C GLY A 112 14.32 -12.72 -13.94
N GLN A 113 14.44 -13.77 -13.13
CA GLN A 113 13.98 -13.76 -11.74
C GLN A 113 15.04 -13.15 -10.84
N VAL A 114 14.60 -12.45 -9.79
CA VAL A 114 15.46 -11.93 -8.72
C VAL A 114 15.06 -12.60 -7.41
N SER A 115 16.02 -13.23 -6.72
CA SER A 115 15.83 -13.96 -5.47
C SER A 115 16.64 -13.32 -4.35
N VAL A 116 15.97 -12.53 -3.51
CA VAL A 116 16.54 -11.91 -2.31
C VAL A 116 16.38 -12.87 -1.13
N GLU A 117 17.36 -13.75 -0.97
CA GLU A 117 17.46 -14.68 0.17
C GLU A 117 17.69 -13.94 1.50
N HIS A 118 17.58 -14.66 2.62
CA HIS A 118 17.75 -14.11 3.97
C HIS A 118 19.11 -13.41 4.18
N LEU A 119 19.05 -12.15 4.64
CA LEU A 119 20.18 -11.33 5.07
C LEU A 119 20.08 -11.02 6.57
N ARG A 120 21.21 -10.79 7.23
CA ARG A 120 21.24 -10.40 8.65
C ARG A 120 20.98 -8.91 8.88
N GLY A 121 21.31 -8.08 7.89
CA GLY A 121 21.05 -6.63 7.88
C GLY A 121 19.84 -6.25 7.00
N PRO A 122 19.28 -5.05 7.19
CA PRO A 122 18.26 -4.50 6.28
C PRO A 122 18.78 -4.35 4.85
N LEU A 123 17.89 -4.43 3.87
CA LEU A 123 18.19 -4.16 2.46
C LEU A 123 17.16 -3.17 1.90
N THR A 124 17.64 -2.11 1.28
CA THR A 124 16.81 -1.18 0.51
C THR A 124 17.18 -1.17 -0.97
N ILE A 125 16.23 -1.51 -1.84
CA ILE A 125 16.39 -1.44 -3.30
C ILE A 125 15.64 -0.22 -3.83
N TYR A 126 16.34 0.62 -4.58
CA TYR A 126 15.82 1.82 -5.23
C TYR A 126 15.81 1.64 -6.75
N GLY A 127 14.63 1.76 -7.36
CA GLY A 127 14.49 1.95 -8.81
C GLY A 127 14.60 3.42 -9.18
N TYR A 128 15.29 3.71 -10.29
CA TYR A 128 15.37 5.05 -10.85
C TYR A 128 13.97 5.61 -11.17
N THR A 129 13.70 6.81 -10.66
CA THR A 129 12.52 7.62 -10.98
C THR A 129 12.80 9.10 -10.74
N GLU A 130 12.13 9.95 -11.51
CA GLU A 130 12.13 11.41 -11.33
C GLU A 130 11.11 11.87 -10.25
N ASP A 131 10.11 11.04 -9.95
CA ASP A 131 9.14 11.25 -8.86
C ASP A 131 9.00 9.96 -8.04
N THR A 132 9.41 10.01 -6.76
CA THR A 132 9.30 8.85 -5.86
C THR A 132 7.88 8.62 -5.34
N THR A 133 7.03 9.66 -5.37
CA THR A 133 5.71 9.65 -4.70
C THR A 133 4.63 8.85 -5.44
N THR A 134 4.91 8.41 -6.67
CA THR A 134 3.99 7.67 -7.54
C THR A 134 4.67 6.46 -8.20
N TYR A 135 3.89 5.44 -8.55
CA TYR A 135 4.34 4.34 -9.39
C TYR A 135 4.40 4.69 -10.89
N GLU A 136 3.78 5.80 -11.29
CA GLU A 136 3.62 6.17 -12.72
C GLU A 136 4.91 6.68 -13.35
N ALA A 137 5.85 7.16 -12.54
CA ALA A 137 7.16 7.64 -12.98
C ALA A 137 8.27 6.56 -12.98
N ASN A 138 7.95 5.32 -12.57
CA ASN A 138 8.91 4.22 -12.47
C ASN A 138 9.53 3.86 -13.83
N GLN A 139 10.86 4.02 -13.97
CA GLN A 139 11.59 3.69 -15.20
C GLN A 139 12.36 2.35 -15.12
N VAL A 140 12.27 1.65 -13.99
CA VAL A 140 12.88 0.33 -13.79
C VAL A 140 11.81 -0.75 -13.86
N THR A 141 12.03 -1.75 -14.72
CA THR A 141 11.16 -2.92 -14.85
C THR A 141 11.94 -4.22 -14.73
N ILE A 142 11.54 -5.09 -13.80
CA ILE A 142 12.01 -6.48 -13.69
C ILE A 142 10.94 -7.37 -14.33
N VAL A 143 11.33 -8.27 -15.24
CA VAL A 143 10.39 -9.13 -15.96
C VAL A 143 10.86 -10.58 -16.08
N ALA A 144 9.99 -11.50 -15.70
CA ALA A 144 10.11 -12.94 -15.96
C ALA A 144 8.76 -13.49 -16.45
N SER A 145 8.69 -14.77 -16.81
CA SER A 145 7.50 -15.36 -17.46
C SER A 145 7.20 -16.80 -17.03
N HIS A 146 7.63 -17.20 -15.83
CA HIS A 146 7.44 -18.54 -15.29
C HIS A 146 6.04 -18.74 -14.68
N SER A 147 5.56 -19.98 -14.67
CA SER A 147 4.25 -20.37 -14.16
C SER A 147 4.29 -21.72 -13.44
N GLN A 148 3.19 -22.16 -12.85
CA GLN A 148 3.09 -23.50 -12.25
C GLN A 148 3.14 -24.65 -13.29
N GLU A 149 3.17 -24.34 -14.59
CA GLU A 149 3.40 -25.34 -15.64
C GLU A 149 4.89 -25.68 -15.80
N ASP A 150 5.80 -24.73 -15.52
CA ASP A 150 7.25 -24.90 -15.66
C ASP A 150 8.03 -24.85 -14.33
N ARG A 151 7.38 -24.54 -13.20
CA ARG A 151 7.96 -24.54 -11.85
C ARG A 151 7.23 -25.46 -10.89
N ALA A 152 8.01 -26.12 -10.03
CA ALA A 152 7.51 -27.10 -9.04
C ALA A 152 6.66 -26.51 -7.90
N SER A 153 6.57 -25.18 -7.77
CA SER A 153 5.70 -24.51 -6.81
C SER A 153 5.36 -23.10 -7.27
N ASN A 154 4.25 -22.56 -6.75
CA ASN A 154 3.81 -21.21 -7.04
C ASN A 154 4.86 -20.14 -6.70
N ASP A 155 5.51 -20.28 -5.55
CA ASP A 155 6.56 -19.39 -5.05
C ASP A 155 7.79 -19.33 -5.97
N LEU A 156 8.12 -20.45 -6.63
CA LEU A 156 9.20 -20.52 -7.62
C LEU A 156 8.89 -19.84 -8.96
N THR A 157 7.64 -19.43 -9.21
CA THR A 157 7.25 -18.64 -10.41
C THR A 157 7.56 -17.16 -10.28
N ALA A 158 7.83 -16.68 -9.06
CA ALA A 158 7.93 -15.25 -8.75
C ALA A 158 9.03 -14.54 -9.56
N THR A 159 8.70 -13.40 -10.16
CA THR A 159 9.69 -12.54 -10.83
C THR A 159 10.63 -11.89 -9.82
N LEU A 160 10.10 -11.45 -8.67
CA LEU A 160 10.87 -11.07 -7.49
C LEU A 160 10.42 -11.94 -6.31
N ARG A 161 11.36 -12.69 -5.71
CA ARG A 161 11.15 -13.40 -4.44
C ARG A 161 11.94 -12.72 -3.33
N VAL A 162 11.28 -12.41 -2.21
CA VAL A 162 11.87 -11.71 -1.06
C VAL A 162 11.66 -12.55 0.20
N GLU A 163 12.76 -13.08 0.71
CA GLU A 163 12.85 -13.96 1.87
C GLU A 163 13.60 -13.31 3.06
N THR A 164 14.04 -12.05 2.89
CA THR A 164 14.73 -11.27 3.92
C THR A 164 13.80 -10.30 4.67
N SER A 165 14.22 -9.94 5.88
CA SER A 165 13.48 -9.11 6.83
C SER A 165 14.09 -7.70 6.92
N ASN A 166 13.27 -6.71 7.24
CA ASN A 166 13.59 -5.29 7.08
C ASN A 166 13.97 -4.91 5.65
N PHE A 167 13.27 -5.52 4.68
CA PHE A 167 13.40 -5.22 3.26
C PHE A 167 12.57 -3.99 2.88
N LYS A 168 13.08 -3.17 1.97
CA LYS A 168 12.32 -2.11 1.29
C LYS A 168 12.60 -2.10 -0.21
N LEU A 169 11.55 -1.92 -1.02
CA LEU A 169 11.63 -1.67 -2.45
C LEU A 169 10.93 -0.35 -2.79
N TYR A 170 11.59 0.50 -3.56
CA TYR A 170 11.07 1.79 -4.01
C TYR A 170 11.04 1.86 -5.54
N ASN A 171 9.91 2.28 -6.11
CA ASN A 171 9.79 2.74 -7.50
C ASN A 171 10.27 1.75 -8.59
N VAL A 172 10.02 0.45 -8.37
CA VAL A 172 10.30 -0.62 -9.34
C VAL A 172 9.00 -1.24 -9.84
N ASN A 173 8.94 -1.51 -11.14
CA ASN A 173 7.90 -2.33 -11.75
C ASN A 173 8.37 -3.80 -11.75
N VAL A 174 7.54 -4.71 -11.23
CA VAL A 174 7.79 -6.15 -11.20
C VAL A 174 6.68 -6.83 -11.98
N VAL A 175 7.04 -7.55 -13.05
CA VAL A 175 6.09 -8.06 -14.04
C VAL A 175 6.32 -9.55 -14.28
N ASN A 176 5.27 -10.36 -14.08
CA ASN A 176 5.24 -11.70 -14.66
C ASN A 176 4.43 -11.68 -15.96
N SER A 177 5.11 -11.89 -17.08
CA SER A 177 4.53 -11.78 -18.42
C SER A 177 3.83 -13.05 -18.93
N HIS A 178 3.71 -14.10 -18.11
CA HIS A 178 3.05 -15.35 -18.53
C HIS A 178 1.59 -15.15 -18.97
N GLY A 179 0.88 -14.22 -18.31
CA GLY A 179 -0.51 -13.92 -18.63
C GLY A 179 -1.49 -14.99 -18.14
N LYS A 180 -2.58 -15.20 -18.91
CA LYS A 180 -3.68 -16.08 -18.53
C LYS A 180 -3.39 -17.53 -18.92
N GLY A 181 -3.40 -18.43 -17.94
CA GLY A 181 -3.41 -19.88 -18.16
C GLY A 181 -3.09 -20.65 -16.88
N SER A 182 -2.02 -20.23 -16.20
CA SER A 182 -1.51 -20.82 -14.97
C SER A 182 -1.17 -19.74 -13.94
N GLN A 183 -0.94 -20.13 -12.69
CA GLN A 183 -0.51 -19.24 -11.62
C GLN A 183 0.91 -18.73 -11.89
N ALA A 184 1.12 -17.41 -11.79
CA ALA A 184 2.36 -16.77 -12.20
C ALA A 184 2.62 -15.48 -11.40
N LEU A 185 3.48 -15.57 -10.39
CA LEU A 185 3.73 -14.49 -9.43
C LEU A 185 4.63 -13.40 -10.03
N ALA A 186 4.25 -12.15 -9.84
CA ALA A 186 5.18 -11.03 -9.96
C ALA A 186 6.04 -10.94 -8.69
N LEU A 187 5.40 -10.88 -7.51
CA LEU A 187 6.06 -10.81 -6.21
C LEU A 187 5.71 -12.02 -5.34
N SER A 188 6.74 -12.63 -4.74
CA SER A 188 6.59 -13.44 -3.53
C SER A 188 7.25 -12.74 -2.33
N ALA A 189 6.41 -12.27 -1.41
CA ALA A 189 6.77 -11.68 -0.13
C ALA A 189 6.57 -12.75 0.96
N ASN A 190 7.63 -13.53 1.23
CA ASN A 190 7.53 -14.82 1.91
C ASN A 190 8.53 -14.95 3.07
N LYS A 191 8.30 -15.89 3.98
CA LYS A 191 9.24 -16.22 5.04
C LYS A 191 10.32 -17.15 4.52
N GLY A 192 11.53 -16.60 4.38
CA GLY A 192 12.73 -17.40 4.14
C GLY A 192 12.90 -18.48 5.20
N VAL A 193 12.99 -19.74 4.77
CA VAL A 193 13.28 -20.87 5.64
C VAL A 193 14.75 -21.22 5.45
N ARG A 194 15.59 -20.83 6.40
CA ARG A 194 17.00 -21.24 6.39
C ARG A 194 17.12 -22.73 6.73
N LEU A 195 17.08 -23.57 5.70
CA LEU A 195 17.62 -24.92 5.77
C LEU A 195 19.13 -24.81 6.03
N LEU A 196 19.53 -24.95 7.29
CA LEU A 196 20.93 -25.16 7.64
C LEU A 196 21.37 -26.50 7.04
N SER A 197 22.04 -26.45 5.89
CA SER A 197 22.83 -27.56 5.37
C SER A 197 24.03 -27.77 6.28
N LEU A 198 23.80 -28.41 7.42
CA LEU A 198 24.88 -28.83 8.31
C LEU A 198 25.76 -29.82 7.52
N PRO A 199 27.10 -29.61 7.48
CA PRO A 199 28.01 -30.48 6.73
C PRO A 199 28.23 -31.79 7.50
N PHE A 200 27.17 -32.58 7.67
CA PHE A 200 27.26 -33.92 8.18
C PHE A 200 27.53 -34.90 7.03
N PRO A 201 28.61 -35.71 7.10
CA PRO A 201 28.64 -36.94 6.32
C PRO A 201 27.42 -37.79 6.72
N ARG A 202 26.75 -38.36 5.69
CA ARG A 202 25.50 -39.13 5.78
C ARG A 202 25.49 -40.19 6.91
N PRO A 203 24.31 -40.63 7.40
CA PRO A 203 23.00 -39.96 7.42
C PRO A 203 22.35 -40.05 8.81
N PHE A 204 22.15 -38.94 9.52
CA PHE A 204 21.27 -38.91 10.69
C PHE A 204 20.31 -37.73 10.65
N PHE A 205 19.06 -38.02 11.03
CA PHE A 205 17.89 -37.17 10.85
C PHE A 205 17.78 -36.11 11.96
N ILE A 206 17.25 -34.93 11.58
CA ILE A 206 16.51 -33.94 12.37
C ILE A 206 16.74 -33.98 13.90
N PHE A 207 17.45 -32.98 14.43
CA PHE A 207 17.48 -32.67 15.86
C PHE A 207 16.46 -31.59 16.24
N PHE A 208 15.67 -31.85 17.28
CA PHE A 208 14.82 -30.85 17.93
C PHE A 208 15.69 -29.77 18.59
N VAL A 209 15.35 -28.49 18.36
CA VAL A 209 15.96 -27.35 19.04
C VAL A 209 15.01 -26.85 20.13
N GLU A 210 15.12 -27.44 21.32
CA GLU A 210 14.32 -27.00 22.48
C GLU A 210 15.15 -26.77 23.76
N ASN A 211 16.42 -27.17 23.81
CA ASN A 211 17.31 -26.98 24.97
C ASN A 211 18.79 -26.73 24.58
N ALA A 212 19.05 -25.87 23.60
CA ALA A 212 20.40 -25.45 23.24
C ALA A 212 20.77 -24.12 23.95
N ALA A 213 21.96 -24.05 24.56
CA ALA A 213 22.38 -22.91 25.37
C ALA A 213 22.47 -21.60 24.54
N PRO A 214 22.08 -20.44 25.11
CA PRO A 214 21.97 -19.17 24.38
C PRO A 214 23.33 -18.57 23.93
N SER A 215 24.46 -19.18 24.30
CA SER A 215 25.80 -18.79 23.87
C SER A 215 26.30 -19.51 22.61
N CYS A 216 25.49 -20.41 22.01
CA CYS A 216 25.88 -21.10 20.78
C CYS A 216 25.54 -20.25 19.53
N PRO A 217 26.51 -19.92 18.64
CA PRO A 217 26.25 -19.13 17.42
C PRO A 217 25.20 -19.72 16.47
N LEU A 218 25.02 -21.05 16.52
CA LEU A 218 24.00 -21.78 15.75
C LEU A 218 22.58 -21.55 16.29
N VAL A 219 22.43 -21.23 17.58
CA VAL A 219 21.14 -20.90 18.20
C VAL A 219 20.74 -19.47 17.86
N GLU A 220 21.68 -18.51 17.93
CA GLU A 220 21.44 -17.10 17.53
C GLU A 220 21.00 -16.99 16.06
N THR A 221 21.60 -17.78 15.16
CA THR A 221 21.22 -17.76 13.74
C THR A 221 19.90 -18.49 13.42
N LEU A 222 19.44 -19.41 14.28
CA LEU A 222 18.12 -20.04 14.14
C LEU A 222 17.00 -19.17 14.71
N THR A 223 17.26 -18.38 15.74
CA THR A 223 16.29 -17.41 16.26
C THR A 223 16.15 -16.19 15.35
N GLU A 224 17.24 -15.67 14.76
CA GLU A 224 17.19 -14.61 13.73
C GLU A 224 16.29 -15.04 12.54
N ALA A 225 16.47 -16.26 12.02
CA ALA A 225 15.69 -16.82 10.90
C ALA A 225 14.22 -17.13 11.21
N ASN A 226 13.83 -17.19 12.50
CA ASN A 226 12.44 -17.47 12.89
C ASN A 226 11.62 -16.20 13.18
N THR A 227 12.23 -15.02 13.09
CA THR A 227 11.49 -13.74 13.22
C THR A 227 10.45 -13.57 12.11
N ALA A 228 9.31 -12.97 12.43
CA ALA A 228 8.32 -12.63 11.41
C ALA A 228 8.91 -11.62 10.41
N GLN A 229 8.75 -11.91 9.12
CA GLN A 229 9.26 -11.06 8.04
C GLN A 229 8.67 -9.65 8.11
N LYS A 230 9.45 -8.67 7.64
CA LYS A 230 9.15 -7.25 7.70
C LYS A 230 9.53 -6.61 6.38
N GLN A 231 8.55 -6.30 5.53
CA GLN A 231 8.80 -5.93 4.13
C GLN A 231 7.95 -4.71 3.74
N GLY A 232 8.58 -3.69 3.14
CA GLY A 232 7.96 -2.46 2.69
C GLY A 232 8.10 -2.26 1.18
N TYR A 233 7.04 -1.77 0.53
CA TYR A 233 7.00 -1.55 -0.91
C TYR A 233 6.34 -0.20 -1.19
N TYR A 234 7.05 0.68 -1.91
CA TYR A 234 6.75 2.12 -1.98
C TYR A 234 6.78 2.61 -3.43
N GLY A 235 5.64 3.09 -3.93
CA GLY A 235 5.55 3.52 -5.34
C GLY A 235 5.87 2.40 -6.34
N CYS A 236 5.79 1.12 -5.96
CA CYS A 236 6.10 0.01 -6.86
C CYS A 236 4.90 -0.33 -7.75
N SER A 237 5.13 -1.06 -8.86
CA SER A 237 4.04 -1.74 -9.56
C SER A 237 4.26 -3.25 -9.62
N PHE A 238 3.18 -4.03 -9.45
CA PHE A 238 3.19 -5.49 -9.51
C PHE A 238 2.14 -5.94 -10.52
N LYS A 239 2.57 -6.60 -11.61
CA LYS A 239 1.68 -6.92 -12.74
C LYS A 239 1.78 -8.39 -13.13
N GLY A 240 0.62 -9.01 -13.32
CA GLY A 240 0.45 -10.40 -13.74
C GLY A 240 -1.00 -10.67 -14.09
N PHE A 241 -1.46 -11.92 -13.96
CA PHE A 241 -2.86 -12.28 -14.25
C PHE A 241 -3.49 -13.11 -13.14
N GLN A 242 -2.91 -14.27 -12.84
CA GLN A 242 -3.32 -15.12 -11.72
C GLN A 242 -2.20 -15.17 -10.68
N ASP A 243 -2.56 -15.04 -9.41
CA ASP A 243 -1.65 -15.13 -8.25
C ASP A 243 -0.51 -14.09 -8.29
N THR A 244 -0.76 -12.86 -8.74
CA THR A 244 0.30 -11.85 -9.00
C THR A 244 1.14 -11.46 -7.77
N LEU A 245 0.52 -11.33 -6.59
CA LEU A 245 1.17 -10.88 -5.37
C LEU A 245 0.89 -11.87 -4.23
N LEU A 246 1.90 -12.66 -3.87
CA LEU A 246 1.89 -13.53 -2.71
C LEU A 246 2.40 -12.78 -1.47
N SER A 247 1.49 -12.42 -0.58
CA SER A 247 1.76 -11.91 0.77
C SER A 247 1.66 -13.07 1.77
N ASN A 248 2.70 -13.90 1.92
CA ASN A 248 2.49 -15.21 2.56
C ASN A 248 2.50 -15.19 4.08
N GLU A 249 3.53 -14.60 4.70
CA GLU A 249 3.74 -14.57 6.16
C GLU A 249 4.56 -13.32 6.55
N GLY A 250 4.34 -12.81 7.77
CA GLY A 250 5.02 -11.62 8.30
C GLY A 250 4.20 -10.33 8.18
N SER A 251 4.79 -9.23 8.65
CA SER A 251 4.23 -7.87 8.57
C SER A 251 4.69 -7.19 7.28
N GLN A 252 3.74 -6.71 6.48
CA GLN A 252 4.01 -6.18 5.14
C GLN A 252 3.25 -4.87 4.91
N LEU A 253 3.93 -3.88 4.33
CA LEU A 253 3.34 -2.59 3.98
C LEU A 253 3.54 -2.31 2.49
N PHE A 254 2.45 -2.07 1.78
CA PHE A 254 2.44 -1.57 0.40
C PHE A 254 1.84 -0.18 0.43
N ALA A 255 2.55 0.83 -0.07
CA ALA A 255 2.08 2.22 -0.03
C ALA A 255 2.30 2.93 -1.37
N ALA A 256 1.24 3.58 -1.86
CA ALA A 256 1.20 4.21 -3.20
C ALA A 256 1.60 3.27 -4.36
N CYS A 257 1.38 1.95 -4.20
CA CYS A 257 1.70 0.95 -5.23
C CYS A 257 0.55 0.71 -6.22
N TYR A 258 0.87 0.25 -7.43
CA TYR A 258 -0.07 -0.32 -8.38
C TYR A 258 -0.02 -1.85 -8.35
N ILE A 259 -1.16 -2.52 -8.31
CA ILE A 259 -1.26 -4.00 -8.28
C ILE A 259 -2.30 -4.42 -9.33
N GLU A 260 -1.89 -5.27 -10.28
CA GLU A 260 -2.69 -5.64 -11.44
C GLU A 260 -2.87 -7.15 -11.59
N GLY A 261 -4.10 -7.60 -11.86
CA GLY A 261 -4.40 -9.00 -12.13
C GLY A 261 -5.87 -9.28 -12.37
N ALA A 262 -6.25 -10.56 -12.30
CA ALA A 262 -7.60 -11.05 -12.56
C ALA A 262 -8.10 -12.11 -11.57
N THR A 263 -7.29 -13.13 -11.27
CA THR A 263 -7.70 -14.29 -10.45
C THR A 263 -6.82 -14.38 -9.21
N ASP A 264 -7.44 -14.27 -8.04
CA ASP A 264 -6.80 -14.44 -6.72
C ASP A 264 -5.49 -13.64 -6.58
N PHE A 265 -5.41 -12.48 -7.25
CA PHE A 265 -4.12 -11.87 -7.58
C PHE A 265 -3.43 -11.16 -6.41
N VAL A 266 -4.12 -10.98 -5.28
CA VAL A 266 -3.53 -10.68 -3.98
C VAL A 266 -3.91 -11.78 -2.98
N PHE A 267 -2.95 -12.63 -2.62
CA PHE A 267 -3.23 -13.84 -1.84
C PHE A 267 -2.13 -14.17 -0.84
N GLY A 268 -2.38 -15.15 0.02
CA GLY A 268 -1.40 -15.65 0.99
C GLY A 268 -2.02 -16.11 2.30
N ARG A 269 -1.23 -16.81 3.14
CA ARG A 269 -1.79 -17.67 4.20
C ARG A 269 -1.88 -17.02 5.58
N LYS A 270 -0.86 -16.28 5.98
CA LYS A 270 -0.69 -15.70 7.32
C LYS A 270 -0.10 -14.28 7.35
N PRO A 271 -0.29 -13.40 6.34
CA PRO A 271 0.28 -12.06 6.40
C PRO A 271 -0.47 -11.17 7.40
N LYS A 272 0.25 -10.23 7.98
CA LYS A 272 -0.26 -9.00 8.57
C LYS A 272 0.04 -7.90 7.55
N VAL A 273 -0.90 -7.60 6.64
CA VAL A 273 -0.61 -6.75 5.47
C VAL A 273 -1.54 -5.55 5.39
N TRP A 274 -0.93 -4.38 5.17
CA TRP A 274 -1.60 -3.11 4.95
C TRP A 274 -1.26 -2.57 3.56
N PHE A 275 -2.30 -2.19 2.81
CA PHE A 275 -2.20 -1.52 1.51
C PHE A 275 -2.71 -0.09 1.67
N GLU A 276 -1.81 0.90 1.73
CA GLU A 276 -2.14 2.32 1.85
C GLU A 276 -2.14 2.98 0.47
N ARG A 277 -3.27 3.57 0.06
CA ARG A 277 -3.38 4.34 -1.19
C ARG A 277 -2.94 3.57 -2.45
N CYS A 278 -3.07 2.24 -2.44
CA CYS A 278 -2.76 1.42 -3.60
C CYS A 278 -3.86 1.53 -4.68
N VAL A 279 -3.45 1.48 -5.94
CA VAL A 279 -4.35 1.32 -7.09
C VAL A 279 -4.39 -0.15 -7.46
N ILE A 280 -5.60 -0.71 -7.51
CA ILE A 280 -5.89 -2.11 -7.81
C ILE A 280 -6.49 -2.14 -9.22
N GLY A 281 -5.65 -2.46 -10.20
CA GLY A 281 -6.00 -2.56 -11.61
C GLY A 281 -6.55 -3.94 -11.96
N VAL A 282 -7.82 -4.01 -12.35
CA VAL A 282 -8.44 -5.28 -12.74
C VAL A 282 -8.40 -5.48 -14.25
N LEU A 283 -8.07 -6.70 -14.71
CA LEU A 283 -7.94 -7.06 -16.12
C LEU A 283 -9.25 -7.62 -16.72
N PRO A 284 -9.39 -7.73 -18.06
CA PRO A 284 -10.58 -8.32 -18.68
C PRO A 284 -10.75 -9.81 -18.35
N THR A 285 -11.85 -10.14 -17.65
CA THR A 285 -12.29 -11.51 -17.35
C THR A 285 -13.81 -11.58 -17.24
N SER A 286 -14.40 -12.78 -17.35
CA SER A 286 -15.83 -13.00 -17.12
C SER A 286 -16.19 -12.97 -15.64
N VAL A 287 -15.31 -13.53 -14.80
CA VAL A 287 -15.36 -13.48 -13.34
C VAL A 287 -13.94 -13.30 -12.83
N GLY A 288 -13.74 -12.35 -11.91
CA GLY A 288 -12.45 -12.06 -11.30
C GLY A 288 -12.53 -11.98 -9.77
N TYR A 289 -11.41 -12.19 -9.11
CA TYR A 289 -11.28 -12.20 -7.65
C TYR A 289 -10.04 -11.40 -7.27
N ILE A 290 -10.21 -10.33 -6.49
CA ILE A 290 -9.09 -9.47 -6.08
C ILE A 290 -8.26 -10.16 -5.00
N THR A 291 -8.91 -10.67 -3.95
CA THR A 291 -8.22 -11.25 -2.79
C THR A 291 -8.54 -12.72 -2.54
N ALA A 292 -7.53 -13.47 -2.11
CA ALA A 292 -7.66 -14.87 -1.69
C ALA A 292 -6.88 -15.13 -0.38
N SER A 293 -7.48 -14.75 0.75
CA SER A 293 -6.90 -14.97 2.08
C SER A 293 -6.94 -16.47 2.45
N GLY A 294 -5.75 -17.06 2.60
CA GLY A 294 -5.51 -18.45 2.98
C GLY A 294 -5.52 -18.72 4.49
N ARG A 295 -6.01 -17.77 5.29
CA ARG A 295 -6.08 -17.85 6.76
C ARG A 295 -6.95 -19.05 7.16
N SER A 296 -6.35 -20.03 7.83
CA SER A 296 -6.96 -21.34 8.13
C SER A 296 -7.33 -21.55 9.60
N SER A 297 -7.06 -20.57 10.46
CA SER A 297 -7.39 -20.58 11.89
C SER A 297 -7.49 -19.14 12.42
N ASP A 298 -8.00 -18.96 13.63
CA ASP A 298 -8.11 -17.66 14.28
C ASP A 298 -6.74 -17.09 14.70
N SER A 299 -6.05 -16.50 13.72
CA SER A 299 -4.72 -15.89 13.87
C SER A 299 -4.78 -14.38 13.63
N SER A 300 -3.73 -13.65 14.02
CA SER A 300 -3.65 -12.18 13.81
C SER A 300 -3.55 -11.75 12.34
N SER A 301 -3.40 -12.68 11.39
CA SER A 301 -3.34 -12.37 9.95
C SER A 301 -4.57 -11.58 9.46
N TYR A 302 -4.33 -10.57 8.63
CA TYR A 302 -5.36 -9.67 8.06
C TYR A 302 -4.81 -9.03 6.79
N PHE A 303 -5.62 -8.99 5.72
CA PHE A 303 -5.42 -8.10 4.57
C PHE A 303 -6.27 -6.84 4.75
N VAL A 304 -5.66 -5.66 4.83
CA VAL A 304 -6.40 -4.39 4.93
C VAL A 304 -6.00 -3.44 3.82
N PHE A 305 -6.99 -3.04 3.02
CA PHE A 305 -6.85 -2.03 1.97
C PHE A 305 -7.45 -0.71 2.47
N ASN A 306 -6.62 0.31 2.66
CA ASN A 306 -7.02 1.62 3.16
C ASN A 306 -6.77 2.69 2.11
N ARG A 307 -7.80 3.52 1.84
CA ARG A 307 -7.74 4.61 0.84
C ARG A 307 -7.32 4.13 -0.56
N ALA A 308 -7.55 2.86 -0.88
CA ALA A 308 -7.22 2.27 -2.17
C ALA A 308 -8.21 2.71 -3.27
N SER A 309 -7.92 2.35 -4.51
CA SER A 309 -8.86 2.49 -5.64
C SER A 309 -8.91 1.21 -6.46
N ILE A 310 -10.11 0.65 -6.66
CA ILE A 310 -10.36 -0.51 -7.54
C ILE A 310 -10.93 0.02 -8.86
N VAL A 311 -10.19 -0.20 -9.95
CA VAL A 311 -10.47 0.33 -11.29
C VAL A 311 -10.05 -0.68 -12.37
N ALA A 312 -10.58 -0.54 -13.59
CA ALA A 312 -10.04 -1.29 -14.73
C ALA A 312 -8.57 -0.88 -14.98
N ALA A 313 -7.74 -1.86 -15.33
CA ALA A 313 -6.33 -1.62 -15.67
C ALA A 313 -6.21 -0.68 -16.89
N PRO A 314 -5.15 0.16 -16.98
CA PRO A 314 -4.95 1.08 -18.10
C PRO A 314 -5.03 0.38 -19.46
N TRP A 315 -5.65 1.05 -20.43
CA TRP A 315 -5.84 0.55 -21.81
C TRP A 315 -6.70 -0.73 -21.93
N THR A 316 -7.42 -1.14 -20.88
CA THR A 316 -8.35 -2.28 -20.91
C THR A 316 -9.81 -1.85 -20.80
N GLN A 317 -10.71 -2.75 -21.21
CA GLN A 317 -12.15 -2.63 -20.95
C GLN A 317 -12.60 -3.83 -20.13
N VAL A 318 -13.18 -3.57 -18.97
CA VAL A 318 -13.67 -4.60 -18.04
C VAL A 318 -15.17 -4.44 -17.89
N SER A 319 -15.91 -5.52 -18.11
CA SER A 319 -17.37 -5.53 -17.95
C SER A 319 -17.76 -5.13 -16.52
N PRO A 320 -18.76 -4.24 -16.32
CA PRO A 320 -19.27 -3.92 -15.00
C PRO A 320 -19.70 -5.18 -14.23
N ARG A 321 -19.49 -5.18 -12.92
CA ARG A 321 -19.85 -6.25 -11.97
C ARG A 321 -19.17 -7.61 -12.19
N SER A 322 -18.05 -7.65 -12.92
CA SER A 322 -17.28 -8.88 -13.17
C SER A 322 -16.36 -9.31 -12.00
N TYR A 323 -16.03 -8.40 -11.07
CA TYR A 323 -15.07 -8.67 -9.99
C TYR A 323 -15.68 -8.81 -8.61
N TYR A 324 -15.22 -9.79 -7.85
CA TYR A 324 -15.42 -9.87 -6.41
C TYR A 324 -14.21 -9.32 -5.66
N LEU A 325 -14.46 -8.64 -4.54
CA LEU A 325 -13.45 -8.15 -3.60
C LEU A 325 -12.57 -9.29 -3.07
N GLY A 326 -13.12 -10.50 -2.98
CA GLY A 326 -12.35 -11.71 -2.72
C GLY A 326 -13.18 -12.96 -2.54
N ARG A 327 -12.47 -14.06 -2.28
CA ARG A 327 -13.02 -15.36 -1.91
C ARG A 327 -12.14 -16.08 -0.87
N PRO A 328 -12.72 -16.95 -0.01
CA PRO A 328 -12.00 -17.56 1.10
C PRO A 328 -11.12 -18.76 0.69
N TRP A 329 -9.83 -18.54 0.40
CA TRP A 329 -8.90 -19.66 0.19
C TRP A 329 -8.76 -20.51 1.48
N GLY A 330 -8.78 -19.89 2.65
CA GLY A 330 -8.90 -20.56 3.95
C GLY A 330 -10.25 -20.29 4.63
N ALA A 331 -10.74 -21.24 5.45
CA ALA A 331 -12.03 -21.14 6.13
C ALA A 331 -12.16 -19.99 7.15
N TYR A 332 -11.03 -19.36 7.51
CA TYR A 332 -10.93 -18.21 8.40
C TYR A 332 -10.47 -16.96 7.64
N ALA A 333 -10.70 -16.89 6.32
CA ALA A 333 -10.27 -15.79 5.45
C ALA A 333 -10.67 -14.42 6.01
N ARG A 334 -9.72 -13.48 6.03
CA ARG A 334 -9.91 -12.18 6.67
C ARG A 334 -9.34 -11.03 5.85
N VAL A 335 -10.24 -10.20 5.33
CA VAL A 335 -9.95 -9.11 4.38
C VAL A 335 -10.86 -7.93 4.69
N ALA A 336 -10.33 -6.70 4.62
CA ALA A 336 -11.11 -5.49 4.75
C ALA A 336 -10.75 -4.46 3.68
N PHE A 337 -11.77 -3.80 3.10
CA PHE A 337 -11.62 -2.62 2.24
C PHE A 337 -12.24 -1.42 2.95
N GLN A 338 -11.44 -0.40 3.23
CA GLN A 338 -11.88 0.80 3.94
C GLN A 338 -11.43 2.09 3.25
N ASN A 339 -12.29 3.11 3.32
CA ASN A 339 -12.09 4.42 2.67
C ASN A 339 -11.75 4.30 1.17
N THR A 340 -12.13 3.18 0.53
CA THR A 340 -11.66 2.75 -0.79
C THR A 340 -12.64 3.17 -1.87
N TYR A 341 -12.14 3.69 -2.99
CA TYR A 341 -12.94 3.93 -4.19
C TYR A 341 -13.12 2.62 -4.97
N MET A 342 -14.34 2.35 -5.45
CA MET A 342 -14.70 1.15 -6.20
C MET A 342 -15.45 1.57 -7.47
N SER A 343 -14.84 1.37 -8.64
CA SER A 343 -15.56 1.53 -9.90
C SER A 343 -16.63 0.42 -10.08
N ASP A 344 -17.43 0.53 -11.13
CA ASP A 344 -18.57 -0.33 -11.41
C ASP A 344 -18.18 -1.77 -11.81
N VAL A 345 -16.89 -2.08 -11.92
CA VAL A 345 -16.34 -3.44 -12.08
C VAL A 345 -16.67 -4.35 -10.89
N VAL A 346 -16.85 -3.79 -9.69
CA VAL A 346 -17.15 -4.58 -8.47
C VAL A 346 -18.59 -5.10 -8.50
N ASN A 347 -18.73 -6.40 -8.29
CA ASN A 347 -20.02 -7.09 -8.25
C ASN A 347 -20.84 -6.64 -7.04
N ALA A 348 -22.16 -6.51 -7.21
CA ALA A 348 -23.06 -6.05 -6.15
C ALA A 348 -23.02 -6.95 -4.89
N ALA A 349 -22.71 -8.24 -5.03
CA ALA A 349 -22.54 -9.16 -3.91
C ALA A 349 -21.24 -8.93 -3.10
N GLY A 350 -20.25 -8.21 -3.65
CA GLY A 350 -18.95 -7.93 -3.05
C GLY A 350 -18.04 -9.15 -2.96
N TRP A 351 -18.47 -10.18 -2.22
CA TRP A 351 -17.67 -11.34 -1.86
C TRP A 351 -18.25 -12.63 -2.44
N HIS A 352 -17.39 -13.59 -2.74
CA HIS A 352 -17.77 -14.89 -3.28
C HIS A 352 -17.45 -16.02 -2.29
N VAL A 353 -18.15 -17.14 -2.45
CA VAL A 353 -17.74 -18.43 -1.87
C VAL A 353 -16.39 -18.87 -2.48
N TRP A 354 -15.69 -19.83 -1.88
CA TRP A 354 -14.48 -20.35 -2.51
C TRP A 354 -14.77 -20.98 -3.88
N ASN A 355 -15.62 -22.01 -3.91
CA ASN A 355 -16.23 -22.57 -5.12
C ASN A 355 -17.63 -23.17 -4.79
N ASP A 356 -18.39 -23.53 -5.82
CA ASP A 356 -19.65 -24.29 -5.62
C ASP A 356 -19.35 -25.65 -4.97
N GLY A 357 -20.14 -26.02 -3.96
CA GLY A 357 -19.91 -27.22 -3.14
C GLY A 357 -18.84 -27.08 -2.04
N ASP A 358 -18.05 -26.00 -2.05
CA ASP A 358 -16.98 -25.75 -1.07
C ASP A 358 -16.97 -24.26 -0.70
N ALA A 359 -17.86 -23.87 0.22
CA ALA A 359 -18.14 -22.46 0.47
C ALA A 359 -17.04 -21.73 1.25
N ARG A 360 -16.56 -22.36 2.34
CA ARG A 360 -15.55 -21.84 3.29
C ARG A 360 -15.90 -20.51 3.98
N THR A 361 -17.20 -20.18 4.12
CA THR A 361 -17.69 -18.88 4.61
C THR A 361 -18.08 -18.83 6.10
N GLU A 362 -17.82 -19.87 6.90
CA GLU A 362 -18.34 -19.94 8.29
C GLU A 362 -17.61 -19.01 9.28
N HIS A 363 -16.30 -18.82 9.12
CA HIS A 363 -15.47 -18.01 10.03
C HIS A 363 -14.74 -16.88 9.29
N VAL A 364 -15.26 -16.47 8.14
CA VAL A 364 -14.68 -15.38 7.35
C VAL A 364 -15.00 -14.04 8.00
N VAL A 365 -14.07 -13.09 7.86
CA VAL A 365 -14.28 -11.69 8.24
C VAL A 365 -13.99 -10.85 7.01
N PHE A 366 -15.07 -10.48 6.31
CA PHE A 366 -15.04 -9.66 5.10
C PHE A 366 -15.64 -8.29 5.40
N GLY A 367 -14.77 -7.31 5.65
CA GLY A 367 -15.17 -5.99 6.13
C GLY A 367 -15.18 -4.93 5.04
N GLU A 368 -16.20 -4.08 5.05
CA GLU A 368 -16.23 -2.84 4.27
C GLU A 368 -16.49 -1.64 5.19
N TRP A 369 -15.80 -0.51 4.98
CA TRP A 369 -16.01 0.70 5.78
C TRP A 369 -15.79 1.99 4.99
N ARG A 370 -16.85 2.81 4.84
CA ARG A 370 -16.82 4.11 4.14
C ARG A 370 -16.20 4.05 2.73
N ASN A 371 -16.44 2.96 2.01
CA ASN A 371 -16.08 2.84 0.60
C ASN A 371 -16.98 3.75 -0.25
N SER A 372 -16.52 4.10 -1.44
CA SER A 372 -17.18 5.04 -2.35
C SER A 372 -17.12 4.58 -3.81
N GLY A 373 -17.84 5.26 -4.70
CA GLY A 373 -17.96 4.90 -6.11
C GLY A 373 -19.07 3.89 -6.40
N PRO A 374 -19.42 3.66 -7.67
CA PRO A 374 -20.57 2.82 -8.02
C PRO A 374 -20.45 1.35 -7.57
N GLY A 375 -19.23 0.83 -7.42
CA GLY A 375 -18.96 -0.53 -6.93
C GLY A 375 -19.13 -0.71 -5.41
N SER A 376 -19.13 0.38 -4.63
CA SER A 376 -19.31 0.32 -3.16
C SER A 376 -20.77 0.08 -2.75
N TYR A 377 -21.69 -0.03 -3.71
CA TYR A 377 -23.12 -0.28 -3.47
C TYR A 377 -23.52 -1.67 -3.95
N GLY A 378 -24.36 -2.34 -3.17
CA GLY A 378 -24.95 -3.62 -3.54
C GLY A 378 -25.44 -4.42 -2.34
N ARG A 379 -26.12 -5.54 -2.60
CA ARG A 379 -26.53 -6.47 -1.55
C ARG A 379 -25.36 -7.41 -1.25
N ARG A 380 -24.46 -6.98 -0.37
CA ARG A 380 -23.29 -7.75 0.03
C ARG A 380 -23.66 -9.13 0.58
N LYS A 381 -22.82 -10.13 0.27
CA LYS A 381 -22.86 -11.48 0.83
C LYS A 381 -21.65 -11.67 1.74
N PHE A 382 -21.81 -12.43 2.81
CA PHE A 382 -20.74 -12.83 3.74
C PHE A 382 -19.99 -11.66 4.43
N GLU A 383 -20.49 -10.43 4.29
CA GLU A 383 -19.91 -9.25 4.92
C GLU A 383 -20.04 -9.32 6.45
N THR A 384 -18.96 -8.94 7.13
CA THR A 384 -18.93 -8.70 8.58
C THR A 384 -18.89 -7.19 8.81
N PRO A 385 -19.96 -6.58 9.37
CA PRO A 385 -19.99 -5.14 9.61
C PRO A 385 -18.82 -4.69 10.50
N LEU A 386 -18.03 -3.73 10.02
CA LEU A 386 -16.96 -3.13 10.82
C LEU A 386 -17.54 -2.05 11.76
N GLY A 387 -17.14 -2.08 13.03
CA GLY A 387 -17.54 -1.07 14.03
C GLY A 387 -16.86 0.29 13.89
N GLY A 388 -15.92 0.42 12.95
CA GLY A 388 -15.09 1.59 12.71
C GLY A 388 -13.99 1.27 11.69
N PRO A 389 -13.17 2.27 11.29
CA PRO A 389 -11.98 2.00 10.50
C PRO A 389 -10.96 1.21 11.34
N LEU A 390 -10.37 0.18 10.75
CA LEU A 390 -9.21 -0.52 11.29
C LEU A 390 -8.02 0.44 11.32
N ARG A 391 -7.15 0.32 12.32
CA ARG A 391 -5.94 1.12 12.44
C ARG A 391 -4.72 0.31 12.03
N ILE A 392 -3.79 0.94 11.30
CA ILE A 392 -2.55 0.30 10.87
C ILE A 392 -1.74 -0.30 12.03
N GLY A 393 -1.74 0.33 13.20
CA GLY A 393 -1.08 -0.19 14.41
C GLY A 393 -1.73 -1.46 14.99
N ASP A 394 -3.02 -1.71 14.75
CA ASP A 394 -3.68 -2.96 15.15
C ASP A 394 -3.31 -4.12 14.21
N ILE A 395 -2.86 -3.79 12.98
CA ILE A 395 -2.50 -4.75 11.93
C ILE A 395 -1.00 -5.00 11.88
N LEU A 396 -0.15 -3.97 11.97
CA LEU A 396 1.31 -4.04 11.80
C LEU A 396 2.11 -3.93 13.12
N ASP A 397 1.41 -4.05 14.25
CA ASP A 397 1.87 -3.74 15.62
C ASP A 397 1.95 -2.24 15.93
N SER A 398 1.70 -1.85 17.19
CA SER A 398 1.52 -0.45 17.58
C SER A 398 2.75 0.44 17.38
N ASP A 399 3.93 -0.16 17.30
CA ASP A 399 5.22 0.51 17.06
C ASP A 399 5.70 0.39 15.59
N TYR A 400 4.82 0.02 14.65
CA TYR A 400 5.11 -0.15 13.22
C TYR A 400 5.91 1.04 12.63
N ALA A 401 5.56 2.27 12.98
CA ALA A 401 6.18 3.51 12.47
C ALA A 401 7.68 3.64 12.82
N SER A 402 8.19 2.86 13.78
CA SER A 402 9.60 2.82 14.16
C SER A 402 10.39 1.69 13.48
N LYS A 403 9.71 0.77 12.78
CA LYS A 403 10.34 -0.42 12.19
C LYS A 403 11.07 -0.07 10.91
N LYS A 404 12.24 -0.67 10.69
CA LYS A 404 13.13 -0.40 9.55
C LYS A 404 12.51 -0.60 8.15
N TYR A 405 11.47 -1.43 8.04
CA TYR A 405 10.74 -1.64 6.79
C TYR A 405 9.69 -0.57 6.48
N VAL A 406 9.30 0.26 7.45
CA VAL A 406 8.24 1.26 7.33
C VAL A 406 8.83 2.61 6.94
N ASP A 407 8.29 3.21 5.88
CA ASP A 407 8.54 4.58 5.49
C ASP A 407 7.27 5.40 5.72
N THR A 408 7.26 6.20 6.78
CA THR A 408 6.09 7.01 7.16
C THR A 408 5.83 8.16 6.19
N SER A 409 6.74 8.50 5.29
CA SER A 409 6.52 9.55 4.29
C SER A 409 5.46 9.18 3.23
N TYR A 410 5.13 7.88 3.10
CA TYR A 410 4.04 7.38 2.24
C TYR A 410 2.71 7.19 2.98
N LEU A 411 2.68 7.41 4.30
CA LEU A 411 1.52 7.18 5.17
C LEU A 411 0.82 8.49 5.56
N TRP A 412 0.57 9.36 4.57
CA TRP A 412 -0.02 10.67 4.80
C TRP A 412 -1.31 10.62 5.66
N ASP A 413 -1.35 11.42 6.72
CA ASP A 413 -2.47 11.56 7.66
C ASP A 413 -2.90 10.25 8.39
N THR A 414 -1.96 9.58 9.07
CA THR A 414 -2.23 8.55 10.12
C THR A 414 -2.23 9.13 11.52
#